data_AF-A0A6N9AH53-F1
#
_entry.id   AF-A0A6N9AH53-F1
#
_cell.length_a   1.000
_cell.length_b   1.000
_cell.length_c   1.000
_cell.angle_alpha   90.00
_cell.angle_beta   90.00
_cell.angle_gamma   90.00
#
_symmetry.space_group_name_H-M   'P 1'
#
loop_
_entity.id
_entity.type
_entity.pdbx_description
1 polymer ?
#
loop_
_entity_poly.entity_id
_entity_poly.type
_entity_poly.pdbx_seq_one_letter_code
_entity_poly.pdbx_strand_id
1 'polypeptide(L)'
;MLDNDLHPDAQEGGDRHAGANYDMHAPSANVVSPVGEWNMTRIVVNGAQVEHWLNGERIVSYELWSDDWKALIAESKWIDMPDYGMTKTGHICLQDHSDPVWFRNIRIRRLPQPETGPV
;
A
#
# COMPACT_ATOMS: atom_id res chain seq x y z
N MET A 1 -7.93 -2.44 10.20
CA MET A 1 -7.82 -2.79 8.76
C MET A 1 -9.20 -2.55 8.17
N LEU A 2 -9.28 -2.09 6.93
CA LEU A 2 -10.56 -1.77 6.30
C LEU A 2 -11.50 -2.99 6.29
N ASP A 3 -12.79 -2.76 6.52
CA ASP A 3 -13.85 -3.73 6.28
C ASP A 3 -14.21 -3.73 4.79
N ASN A 4 -13.83 -4.79 4.07
CA ASN A 4 -14.10 -4.90 2.64
C ASN A 4 -15.60 -5.07 2.32
N ASP A 5 -16.39 -5.54 3.28
CA ASP A 5 -17.78 -5.90 3.06
C ASP A 5 -18.71 -4.72 3.34
N LEU A 6 -18.43 -3.94 4.39
CA LEU A 6 -19.34 -2.89 4.86
C LEU A 6 -18.81 -1.46 4.69
N HIS A 7 -17.51 -1.25 4.46
CA HIS A 7 -16.98 0.10 4.31
C HIS A 7 -17.44 0.72 2.97
N PRO A 8 -18.01 1.94 2.95
CA PRO A 8 -18.53 2.54 1.72
C PRO A 8 -17.49 2.62 0.60
N ASP A 9 -16.25 2.97 0.94
CA ASP A 9 -15.18 3.13 -0.04
C ASP A 9 -14.72 1.79 -0.66
N ALA A 10 -14.90 0.67 0.05
CA ALA A 10 -14.62 -0.65 -0.52
C ALA A 10 -15.62 -1.01 -1.63
N GLN A 11 -16.80 -0.37 -1.67
CA GLN A 11 -17.81 -0.60 -2.70
C GLN A 11 -17.50 0.10 -4.03
N GLU A 12 -16.52 0.99 -4.06
CA GLU A 12 -16.14 1.78 -5.24
C GLU A 12 -15.09 1.08 -6.12
N GLY A 13 -14.49 -0.02 -5.64
CA GLY A 13 -13.49 -0.77 -6.40
C GLY A 13 -12.56 -1.62 -5.53
N GLY A 14 -12.03 -2.70 -6.11
CA GLY A 14 -11.10 -3.60 -5.41
C GLY A 14 -9.78 -2.93 -5.03
N ASP A 15 -9.39 -1.88 -5.73
CA ASP A 15 -8.24 -1.00 -5.45
C ASP A 15 -8.44 -0.10 -4.22
N ARG A 16 -9.59 -0.19 -3.56
CA ARG A 16 -9.89 0.44 -2.28
C ARG A 16 -10.13 -0.57 -1.16
N HIS A 17 -9.93 -1.86 -1.41
CA HIS A 17 -10.00 -2.90 -0.38
C HIS A 17 -8.78 -2.89 0.56
N ALA A 18 -8.91 -3.55 1.70
CA ALA A 18 -7.84 -3.82 2.65
C ALA A 18 -6.60 -4.41 1.96
N GLY A 19 -5.47 -3.74 2.17
CA GLY A 19 -4.18 -4.16 1.61
C GLY A 19 -3.88 -3.67 0.19
N ALA A 20 -4.85 -3.02 -0.47
CA ALA A 20 -4.63 -2.35 -1.75
C ALA A 20 -3.51 -1.30 -1.66
N ASN A 21 -2.94 -0.97 -2.82
CA ASN A 21 -2.35 0.34 -3.02
C ASN A 21 -3.48 1.27 -3.44
N TYR A 22 -3.93 2.12 -2.52
CA TYR A 22 -5.21 2.81 -2.60
C TYR A 22 -5.42 3.57 -3.93
N ASP A 23 -6.50 3.23 -4.63
CA ASP A 23 -6.91 3.82 -5.93
C ASP A 23 -5.86 3.61 -7.04
N MET A 24 -4.97 2.61 -6.88
CA MET A 24 -3.87 2.32 -7.81
C MET A 24 -3.79 0.83 -8.16
N HIS A 25 -3.78 -0.06 -7.17
CA HIS A 25 -3.67 -1.51 -7.39
C HIS A 25 -4.53 -2.29 -6.39
N ALA A 26 -5.46 -3.07 -6.92
CA ALA A 26 -6.25 -4.02 -6.15
C ALA A 26 -5.39 -5.18 -5.61
N PRO A 27 -5.72 -5.72 -4.42
CA PRO A 27 -5.09 -6.92 -3.91
C PRO A 27 -5.51 -8.13 -4.76
N SER A 28 -4.57 -9.03 -5.04
CA SER A 28 -4.83 -10.25 -5.83
C SER A 28 -5.72 -11.28 -5.12
N ALA A 29 -5.86 -11.16 -3.80
CA ALA A 29 -6.70 -12.02 -2.98
C ALA A 29 -7.26 -11.26 -1.77
N ASN A 30 -8.48 -11.59 -1.37
CA ASN A 30 -9.08 -11.11 -0.13
C ASN A 30 -8.71 -12.07 1.03
N VAL A 31 -7.65 -11.74 1.75
CA VAL A 31 -7.13 -12.53 2.88
C VAL A 31 -7.29 -11.80 4.21
N VAL A 32 -8.15 -10.78 4.27
CA VAL A 32 -8.40 -10.01 5.49
C VAL A 32 -9.12 -10.88 6.52
N SER A 33 -8.70 -10.81 7.78
CA SER A 33 -9.44 -11.43 8.88
C SER A 33 -10.73 -10.65 9.15
N PRO A 34 -11.77 -11.29 9.71
CA PRO A 34 -13.02 -10.62 10.09
C PRO A 34 -12.80 -9.37 10.97
N VAL A 35 -13.79 -8.47 10.94
CA VAL A 35 -13.78 -7.26 11.77
C VAL A 35 -13.65 -7.63 13.25
N GLY A 36 -12.76 -6.93 13.96
CA GLY A 36 -12.42 -7.20 15.35
C GLY A 36 -11.25 -8.17 15.54
N GLU A 37 -10.80 -8.85 14.49
CA GLU A 37 -9.62 -9.71 14.53
C GLU A 37 -8.33 -9.00 14.11
N TRP A 38 -7.21 -9.50 14.62
CA TRP A 38 -5.89 -8.95 14.30
C TRP A 38 -5.43 -9.41 12.93
N ASN A 39 -5.08 -8.43 12.08
CA ASN A 39 -4.39 -8.67 10.82
C ASN A 39 -2.89 -8.38 10.98
N MET A 40 -2.04 -9.09 10.23
CA MET A 40 -0.62 -8.80 10.10
C MET A 40 -0.33 -8.28 8.69
N THR A 41 0.17 -7.06 8.57
CA THR A 41 0.59 -6.48 7.29
C THR A 41 2.09 -6.22 7.26
N ARG A 42 2.68 -6.27 6.07
CA ARG A 42 4.06 -5.90 5.81
C ARG A 42 4.15 -5.21 4.45
N ILE A 43 4.80 -4.05 4.42
CA ILE A 43 5.17 -3.36 3.19
C ILE A 43 6.68 -3.53 3.01
N VAL A 44 7.10 -3.96 1.82
CA VAL A 44 8.51 -4.05 1.43
C VAL A 44 8.74 -3.06 0.30
N VAL A 45 9.63 -2.10 0.51
CA VAL A 45 10.06 -1.13 -0.51
C VAL A 45 11.54 -1.33 -0.76
N ASN A 46 11.89 -1.86 -1.94
CA ASN A 46 13.25 -2.12 -2.35
C ASN A 46 13.57 -1.40 -3.67
N GLY A 47 14.16 -0.20 -3.57
CA GLY A 47 14.29 0.69 -4.73
C GLY A 47 12.91 1.10 -5.24
N ALA A 48 12.64 0.83 -6.52
CA ALA A 48 11.33 1.09 -7.14
C ALA A 48 10.30 -0.01 -6.86
N GLN A 49 10.75 -1.22 -6.50
CA GLN A 49 9.86 -2.37 -6.34
C GLN A 49 9.18 -2.32 -4.97
N VAL A 50 7.85 -2.39 -4.98
CA VAL A 50 7.02 -2.36 -3.77
C VAL A 50 6.11 -3.58 -3.71
N GLU A 51 6.03 -4.17 -2.52
CA GLU A 51 5.14 -5.28 -2.23
C GLU A 51 4.29 -4.99 -0.99
N HIS A 52 2.99 -5.30 -1.07
CA HIS A 52 2.15 -5.37 0.11
C HIS A 52 1.86 -6.83 0.44
N TRP A 53 1.99 -7.16 1.71
CA TRP A 53 1.69 -8.47 2.27
C TRP A 53 0.60 -8.32 3.34
N LEU A 54 -0.34 -9.25 3.35
CA LEU A 54 -1.40 -9.34 4.34
C LEU A 54 -1.57 -10.79 4.77
N ASN A 55 -1.57 -11.02 6.09
CA ASN A 55 -1.76 -12.33 6.72
C ASN A 55 -0.88 -13.45 6.13
N GLY A 56 0.35 -13.10 5.73
CA GLY A 56 1.35 -14.04 5.20
C GLY A 56 1.35 -14.19 3.68
N GLU A 57 0.37 -13.63 2.98
CA GLU A 57 0.27 -13.68 1.52
C GLU A 57 0.69 -12.35 0.89
N ARG A 58 1.40 -12.41 -0.24
CA ARG A 58 1.73 -11.23 -1.04
C ARG A 58 0.55 -10.93 -1.95
N ILE A 59 -0.08 -9.78 -1.72
CA ILE A 59 -1.34 -9.42 -2.38
C ILE A 59 -1.19 -8.27 -3.38
N VAL A 60 -0.12 -7.47 -3.29
CA VAL A 60 0.16 -6.38 -4.25
C VAL A 60 1.65 -6.37 -4.57
N SER A 61 1.99 -6.12 -5.83
CA SER A 61 3.35 -5.96 -6.33
C SER A 61 3.34 -4.93 -7.46
N TYR A 62 4.16 -3.88 -7.36
CA TYR A 62 4.25 -2.85 -8.40
C TYR A 62 5.64 -2.20 -8.41
N GLU A 63 5.92 -1.48 -9.51
CA GLU A 63 7.14 -0.72 -9.69
C GLU A 63 6.83 0.78 -9.74
N LEU A 64 7.28 1.51 -8.72
CA LEU A 64 7.23 2.97 -8.68
C LEU A 64 7.99 3.56 -9.87
N TRP A 65 7.50 4.69 -10.39
CA TRP A 65 8.13 5.48 -11.46
C TRP A 65 8.22 4.81 -12.83
N SER A 66 7.70 3.58 -12.96
CA SER A 66 7.47 2.92 -14.26
C SER A 66 6.45 3.70 -15.09
N ASP A 67 6.36 3.37 -16.38
CA ASP A 67 5.34 4.00 -17.24
C ASP A 67 3.93 3.55 -16.84
N ASP A 68 3.77 2.29 -16.38
CA ASP A 68 2.51 1.79 -15.81
C ASP A 68 2.10 2.58 -14.56
N TRP A 69 3.05 2.90 -13.68
CA TRP A 69 2.80 3.73 -12.49
C TRP A 69 2.29 5.13 -12.87
N LYS A 70 2.94 5.77 -13.85
CA LYS A 70 2.54 7.11 -14.32
C LYS A 70 1.17 7.08 -14.99
N ALA A 71 0.88 6.04 -15.77
CA ALA A 71 -0.42 5.85 -16.40
C ALA A 71 -1.53 5.69 -15.35
N LEU A 72 -1.29 4.86 -14.32
CA LEU A 72 -2.24 4.71 -13.22
C LEU A 72 -2.49 6.02 -12.46
N ILE A 73 -1.46 6.85 -12.20
CA ILE A 73 -1.67 8.16 -11.57
C ILE A 73 -2.62 9.02 -12.41
N ALA A 74 -2.44 9.03 -13.73
CA ALA A 74 -3.26 9.83 -14.65
C ALA A 74 -4.73 9.37 -14.71
N GLU A 75 -5.03 8.14 -14.29
CA GLU A 75 -6.38 7.56 -14.22
C GLU A 75 -6.95 7.54 -12.81
N SER A 76 -6.15 7.87 -11.79
CA SER A 76 -6.52 7.83 -10.37
C SER A 76 -6.97 9.20 -9.83
N LYS A 77 -7.47 9.20 -8.59
CA LYS A 77 -7.72 10.41 -7.79
C LYS A 77 -6.48 11.30 -7.56
N TRP A 78 -5.28 10.78 -7.83
CA TRP A 78 -4.02 11.44 -7.56
C TRP A 78 -3.53 12.33 -8.72
N ILE A 79 -4.29 12.44 -9.81
CA ILE A 79 -3.90 13.19 -11.02
C ILE A 79 -3.47 14.65 -10.74
N ASP A 80 -4.12 15.32 -9.80
CA ASP A 80 -3.82 16.71 -9.43
C ASP A 80 -2.70 16.84 -8.38
N MET A 81 -2.04 15.73 -8.02
CA MET A 81 -0.95 15.66 -7.04
C MET A 81 0.37 15.26 -7.73
N PRO A 82 1.08 16.19 -8.38
CA PRO A 82 2.24 15.88 -9.22
C PRO A 82 3.40 15.20 -8.49
N ASP A 83 3.48 15.35 -7.16
CA ASP A 83 4.53 14.76 -6.32
C ASP A 83 4.13 13.38 -5.73
N TYR A 84 2.92 12.88 -5.99
CA TYR A 84 2.41 11.63 -5.43
C TYR A 84 3.29 10.44 -5.84
N GLY A 85 3.88 9.76 -4.84
CA GLY A 85 4.75 8.60 -5.06
C GLY A 85 6.10 8.90 -5.74
N MET A 86 6.46 10.17 -5.92
CA MET A 86 7.69 10.55 -6.64
C MET A 86 8.92 10.69 -5.73
N THR A 87 8.71 10.86 -4.43
CA THR A 87 9.82 10.99 -3.46
C THR A 87 10.42 9.63 -3.10
N LYS A 88 11.76 9.57 -3.02
CA LYS A 88 12.48 8.32 -2.72
C LYS A 88 12.61 8.03 -1.21
N THR A 89 12.32 9.03 -0.38
CA THR A 89 12.40 8.96 1.07
C THR A 89 11.26 9.75 1.69
N GLY A 90 10.72 9.26 2.79
CA GLY A 90 9.64 9.92 3.49
C GLY A 90 9.40 9.33 4.88
N HIS A 91 8.28 9.73 5.47
CA HIS A 91 7.83 9.22 6.76
C HIS A 91 6.91 8.00 6.58
N ILE A 92 6.79 7.18 7.63
CA ILE A 92 5.76 6.16 7.74
C ILE A 92 4.60 6.78 8.51
N CYS A 93 3.40 6.70 7.96
CA CYS A 93 2.18 7.21 8.57
C CYS A 93 1.26 6.05 8.95
N LEU A 94 0.58 6.19 10.10
CA LEU A 94 -0.54 5.35 10.49
C LEU A 94 -1.77 6.25 10.49
N GLN A 95 -2.76 5.90 9.69
CA GLN A 95 -3.95 6.71 9.50
C GLN A 95 -5.15 6.09 10.22
N ASP A 96 -6.00 6.96 10.75
CA ASP A 96 -7.39 6.74 11.11
C ASP A 96 -8.25 7.69 10.26
N HIS A 97 -9.45 7.26 9.91
CA HIS A 97 -10.44 8.06 9.20
C HIS A 97 -11.81 8.09 9.94
N SER A 98 -11.76 8.32 11.26
CA SER A 98 -12.90 8.46 12.19
C SER A 98 -13.50 7.16 12.73
N ASP A 99 -12.83 6.03 12.50
CA ASP A 99 -13.24 4.71 12.97
C ASP A 99 -12.20 4.17 13.98
N PRO A 100 -12.62 3.55 15.10
CA PRO A 100 -11.67 2.98 16.04
C PRO A 100 -10.69 2.01 15.38
N VAL A 101 -9.38 2.30 15.51
CA VAL A 101 -8.29 1.48 14.98
C VAL A 101 -7.23 1.21 16.05
N TRP A 102 -6.69 0.00 16.04
CA TRP A 102 -5.65 -0.44 16.97
C TRP A 102 -4.41 -0.94 16.22
N PHE A 103 -3.24 -0.56 16.71
CA PHE A 103 -1.95 -1.00 16.17
C PHE A 103 -1.10 -1.62 17.25
N ARG A 104 -0.33 -2.66 16.90
CA ARG A 104 0.70 -3.27 17.76
C ARG A 104 1.80 -3.91 16.92
N ASN A 105 2.92 -4.24 17.54
CA ASN A 105 4.05 -4.94 16.90
C ASN A 105 4.63 -4.22 15.67
N ILE A 106 4.62 -2.88 15.67
CA ILE A 106 5.19 -2.07 14.60
C ILE A 106 6.71 -2.18 14.64
N ARG A 107 7.31 -2.66 13.55
CA ARG A 107 8.75 -2.87 13.39
C ARG A 107 9.20 -2.37 12.04
N ILE A 108 10.41 -1.83 11.98
CA ILE A 108 11.01 -1.31 10.75
C ILE A 108 12.39 -1.92 10.60
N ARG A 109 12.71 -2.38 9.38
CA ARG A 109 14.04 -2.82 8.98
C ARG A 109 14.44 -2.07 7.72
N ARG A 110 15.52 -1.29 7.80
CA ARG A 110 16.10 -0.64 6.63
C ARG A 110 16.74 -1.72 5.74
N LEU A 111 16.46 -1.66 4.43
CA LEU A 111 17.08 -2.54 3.45
C LEU A 111 18.44 -1.98 3.01
N PRO A 112 19.39 -2.83 2.59
CA PRO A 112 20.62 -2.38 1.95
C PRO A 112 20.28 -1.50 0.73
N GLN A 113 21.03 -0.42 0.51
CA GLN A 113 20.94 0.28 -0.76
C GLN A 113 21.61 -0.57 -1.84
N PRO A 114 21.11 -0.56 -3.09
CA PRO A 114 21.87 -1.11 -4.22
C PRO A 114 23.24 -0.42 -4.23
N GLU A 115 24.32 -1.19 -4.38
CA GLU A 115 25.65 -0.61 -4.52
C GLU A 115 25.62 0.37 -5.69
N THR A 116 25.79 1.67 -5.39
CA THR A 116 26.07 2.65 -6.42
C THR A 116 27.46 2.33 -6.93
N GLY A 117 27.55 1.74 -8.13
CA GLY A 117 28.83 1.62 -8.85
C GLY A 117 29.50 3.00 -8.96
N PRO A 118 30.83 3.05 -9.09
CA PRO A 118 31.56 4.31 -9.08
C PRO A 118 31.05 5.24 -10.18
N VAL A 119 30.86 6.51 -9.78
CA VAL A 119 30.60 7.67 -10.65
C VAL A 119 31.71 7.86 -11.67
#